data_AF-X0XRU1-F1
#
_entry.id   AF-X0XRU1-F1
#
_cell.length_a   1.000
_cell.length_b   1.000
_cell.length_c   1.000
_cell.angle_alpha   90.00
_cell.angle_beta   90.00
_cell.angle_gamma   90.00
#
_symmetry.space_group_name_H-M   'P 1'
#
loop_
_entity.id
_entity.type
_entity.pdbx_description
1 polymer ?
#
loop_
_entity_poly.entity_id
_entity_poly.type
_entity_poly.pdbx_seq_one_letter_code
_entity_poly.pdbx_strand_id
1 'polypeptide(L)'
;ESPAGTRVKNCQAVHNPSENDDPSGVAFHYGFFDFTIHDVELGGGTTLTLYLPDGAEPVTYYKYGPTPDNPSDHWYEFLYDGQTGADIGGDVITLYFVDGERGDDDLEANGTVIDLGGPGFPAKSGGSSGGSTGGSTGGSSTGGGCFIATAAFGSPMESHVRILRGFRDTCLLPCKLGRVIVKTYYRYSPPLADFIVKHGTLKAAVRIGLLPLVAISYSTLHFGLVITF
;
A
#
# COMPACT_ATOMS: atom_id res chain seq x y z
N GLU A 1 -9.75 -16.33 -18.85
CA GLU A 1 -10.93 -16.58 -19.70
C GLU A 1 -11.93 -15.44 -19.49
N SER A 2 -12.57 -14.94 -20.54
CA SER A 2 -13.61 -13.91 -20.42
C SER A 2 -14.96 -14.42 -21.00
N PRO A 3 -16.10 -13.83 -20.61
CA PRO A 3 -17.42 -14.23 -21.10
C PRO A 3 -17.55 -14.22 -22.62
N ALA A 4 -18.44 -15.06 -23.15
CA ALA A 4 -18.79 -15.05 -24.56
C ALA A 4 -19.24 -13.65 -25.01
N GLY A 5 -18.73 -13.20 -26.17
CA GLY A 5 -18.98 -11.85 -26.68
C GLY A 5 -17.90 -10.83 -26.34
N THR A 6 -17.07 -11.09 -25.32
CA THR A 6 -15.89 -10.27 -24.99
C THR A 6 -14.60 -10.89 -25.52
N ARG A 7 -13.51 -10.11 -25.58
CA ARG A 7 -12.21 -10.59 -26.06
C ARG A 7 -11.05 -10.07 -25.21
N VAL A 8 -10.27 -10.99 -24.66
CA VAL A 8 -9.02 -10.64 -23.97
C VAL A 8 -7.89 -10.45 -24.98
N LYS A 9 -7.13 -9.35 -24.82
CA LYS A 9 -5.91 -9.05 -25.55
C LYS A 9 -4.79 -8.62 -24.60
N ASN A 10 -3.58 -8.53 -25.12
CA ASN A 10 -2.39 -8.06 -24.42
C ASN A 10 -2.07 -8.81 -23.13
N CYS A 11 -2.62 -10.02 -22.94
CA CYS A 11 -2.41 -10.80 -21.72
C CYS A 11 -0.94 -11.21 -21.59
N GLN A 12 -0.23 -10.56 -20.68
CA GLN A 12 1.20 -10.76 -20.44
C GLN A 12 1.53 -10.67 -18.95
N ALA A 13 2.52 -11.44 -18.52
CA ALA A 13 3.10 -11.26 -17.20
C ALA A 13 4.09 -10.09 -17.24
N VAL A 14 4.03 -9.21 -16.24
CA VAL A 14 4.88 -8.03 -16.13
C VAL A 14 5.63 -8.01 -14.80
N HIS A 15 6.71 -7.23 -14.77
CA HIS A 15 7.43 -6.95 -13.54
C HIS A 15 6.58 -6.12 -12.58
N ASN A 16 7.03 -6.06 -11.32
CA ASN A 16 6.38 -5.22 -10.32
C ASN A 16 6.31 -3.76 -10.82
N PRO A 17 5.09 -3.18 -10.94
CA PRO A 17 4.92 -1.84 -11.47
C PRO A 17 5.40 -0.74 -10.52
N SER A 18 5.53 -1.02 -9.21
CA SER A 18 6.04 -0.06 -8.24
C SER A 18 6.75 -0.73 -7.06
N GLU A 19 8.03 -1.04 -7.27
CA GLU A 19 8.87 -1.82 -6.33
C GLU A 19 9.20 -1.12 -4.99
N ASN A 20 8.98 0.19 -4.88
CA ASN A 20 9.43 0.96 -3.71
C ASN A 20 8.36 1.10 -2.62
N ASP A 21 7.12 0.72 -2.91
CA ASP A 21 5.97 0.93 -2.04
C ASP A 21 4.99 -0.26 -2.03
N ASP A 22 5.52 -1.45 -2.25
CA ASP A 22 4.76 -2.70 -2.23
C ASP A 22 3.84 -2.86 -1.00
N PRO A 23 2.63 -3.43 -1.19
CA PRO A 23 1.76 -3.82 -0.10
C PRO A 23 2.47 -4.69 0.94
N SER A 24 2.53 -4.20 2.18
CA SER A 24 3.23 -4.89 3.27
C SER A 24 2.51 -6.17 3.68
N GLY A 25 3.25 -7.25 3.94
CA GLY A 25 2.67 -8.52 4.40
C GLY A 25 2.09 -9.38 3.28
N VAL A 26 2.25 -8.96 2.02
CA VAL A 26 1.80 -9.67 0.83
C VAL A 26 3.02 -10.06 -0.01
N ALA A 27 2.99 -11.23 -0.62
CA ALA A 27 3.98 -11.70 -1.58
C ALA A 27 3.30 -11.98 -2.94
N PHE A 28 3.91 -11.55 -4.04
CA PHE A 28 3.38 -11.72 -5.40
C PHE A 28 4.14 -12.83 -6.14
N HIS A 29 3.92 -14.09 -5.75
CA HIS A 29 4.69 -15.23 -6.28
C HIS A 29 4.53 -15.42 -7.80
N TYR A 30 3.36 -15.09 -8.33
CA TYR A 30 3.06 -15.19 -9.76
C TYR A 30 3.27 -13.87 -10.50
N GLY A 31 3.78 -12.84 -9.84
CA GLY A 31 3.94 -11.51 -10.41
C GLY A 31 2.60 -10.83 -10.70
N PHE A 32 2.62 -9.98 -11.72
CA PHE A 32 1.47 -9.18 -12.16
C PHE A 32 1.13 -9.52 -13.61
N PHE A 33 -0.12 -9.32 -13.97
CA PHE A 33 -0.65 -9.53 -15.30
C PHE A 33 -1.20 -8.20 -15.81
N ASP A 34 -0.80 -7.86 -17.02
CA ASP A 34 -1.36 -6.78 -17.82
C ASP A 34 -2.26 -7.42 -18.88
N PHE A 35 -3.51 -7.00 -18.97
CA PHE A 35 -4.42 -7.42 -20.03
C PHE A 35 -5.47 -6.35 -20.34
N THR A 36 -6.14 -6.55 -21.48
CA THR A 36 -7.23 -5.70 -21.93
C THR A 36 -8.43 -6.55 -22.31
N ILE A 37 -9.62 -6.28 -21.75
CA ILE A 37 -10.87 -6.93 -22.16
C ILE A 37 -11.59 -5.96 -23.09
N HIS A 38 -11.82 -6.37 -24.34
CA HIS A 38 -12.58 -5.61 -25.32
C HIS A 38 -14.00 -6.14 -25.46
N ASP A 39 -14.81 -5.32 -26.16
CA ASP A 39 -16.18 -5.63 -26.55
C ASP A 39 -17.09 -5.78 -25.32
N VAL A 40 -16.82 -4.98 -24.29
CA VAL A 40 -17.67 -4.82 -23.09
C VAL A 40 -18.80 -3.83 -23.40
N GLU A 41 -19.98 -4.05 -22.83
CA GLU A 41 -21.06 -3.06 -22.91
C GLU A 41 -20.60 -1.74 -22.25
N LEU A 42 -20.90 -0.59 -22.88
CA LEU A 42 -20.46 0.72 -22.37
C LEU A 42 -21.01 0.98 -20.96
N GLY A 43 -20.12 1.13 -19.97
CA GLY A 43 -20.50 1.25 -18.55
C GLY A 43 -21.07 -0.04 -17.94
N GLY A 44 -20.96 -1.16 -18.66
CA GLY A 44 -21.50 -2.46 -18.28
C GLY A 44 -20.50 -3.32 -17.51
N GLY A 45 -21.02 -4.36 -16.87
CA GLY A 45 -20.21 -5.32 -16.12
C GLY A 45 -19.64 -6.44 -16.99
N THR A 46 -18.43 -6.89 -16.69
CA THR A 46 -17.83 -8.09 -17.27
C THR A 46 -17.02 -8.86 -16.21
N THR A 47 -16.59 -10.07 -16.55
CA THR A 47 -15.71 -10.85 -15.69
C THR A 47 -14.47 -11.34 -16.43
N LEU A 48 -13.43 -11.67 -15.66
CA LEU A 48 -12.29 -12.46 -16.13
C LEU A 48 -11.99 -13.56 -15.11
N THR A 49 -11.97 -14.81 -15.56
CA THR A 49 -11.50 -15.93 -14.74
C THR A 49 -10.02 -16.17 -15.00
N LEU A 50 -9.21 -16.08 -13.94
CA LEU A 50 -7.80 -16.43 -13.90
C LEU A 50 -7.65 -17.80 -13.25
N TYR A 51 -7.01 -18.71 -13.97
CA TYR A 51 -6.66 -20.04 -13.47
C TYR A 51 -5.17 -20.03 -13.09
N LEU A 52 -4.89 -20.23 -11.81
CA LEU A 52 -3.53 -20.40 -11.30
C LEU A 52 -3.13 -21.87 -11.36
N PRO A 53 -1.82 -22.19 -11.22
CA PRO A 53 -1.39 -23.58 -11.08
C PRO A 53 -2.05 -24.26 -9.87
N ASP A 54 -2.36 -25.55 -10.02
CA ASP A 54 -2.98 -26.38 -8.97
C ASP A 54 -2.29 -26.19 -7.61
N GLY A 55 -3.09 -25.97 -6.56
CA GLY A 55 -2.61 -25.75 -5.20
C GLY A 55 -2.09 -24.34 -4.93
N ALA A 56 -2.26 -23.40 -5.85
CA ALA A 56 -2.16 -21.98 -5.55
C ALA A 56 -3.23 -21.58 -4.52
N GLU A 57 -2.80 -20.96 -3.43
CA GLU A 57 -3.68 -20.45 -2.37
C GLU A 57 -3.49 -18.93 -2.18
N PRO A 58 -3.81 -18.10 -3.19
CA PRO A 58 -3.83 -16.66 -3.01
C PRO A 58 -4.89 -16.29 -1.97
N VAL A 59 -4.62 -15.23 -1.20
CA VAL A 59 -5.54 -14.73 -0.16
C VAL A 59 -6.06 -13.34 -0.48
N THR A 60 -5.51 -12.71 -1.50
CA THR A 60 -5.87 -11.36 -1.94
C THR A 60 -5.53 -11.18 -3.41
N TYR A 61 -6.01 -10.09 -4.01
CA TYR A 61 -5.62 -9.63 -5.34
C TYR A 61 -5.35 -8.13 -5.24
N TYR A 62 -4.20 -7.68 -5.73
CA TYR A 62 -3.86 -6.26 -5.76
C TYR A 62 -3.81 -5.76 -7.18
N LYS A 63 -4.21 -4.51 -7.34
CA LYS A 63 -4.06 -3.74 -8.56
C LYS A 63 -3.11 -2.58 -8.35
N TYR A 64 -2.45 -2.16 -9.43
CA TYR A 64 -1.68 -0.93 -9.48
C TYR A 64 -2.21 -0.06 -10.61
N GLY A 65 -2.89 1.03 -10.26
CA GLY A 65 -3.54 1.91 -11.22
C GLY A 65 -4.40 2.95 -10.51
N PRO A 66 -5.16 3.75 -11.26
CA PRO A 66 -6.06 4.74 -10.69
C PRO A 66 -7.36 4.10 -10.16
N THR A 67 -8.07 4.86 -9.33
CA THR A 67 -9.43 4.58 -8.87
C THR A 67 -10.28 5.84 -9.01
N PRO A 68 -11.63 5.75 -8.99
CA PRO A 68 -12.50 6.93 -9.09
C PRO A 68 -12.22 8.02 -8.05
N ASP A 69 -11.73 7.66 -6.86
CA ASP A 69 -11.39 8.58 -5.78
C ASP A 69 -9.91 9.01 -5.77
N ASN A 70 -9.03 8.30 -6.48
CA ASN A 70 -7.62 8.62 -6.62
C ASN A 70 -7.11 8.34 -8.04
N PRO A 71 -7.06 9.35 -8.92
CA PRO A 71 -6.72 9.17 -10.34
C PRO A 71 -5.22 9.05 -10.60
N SER A 72 -4.36 9.05 -9.57
CA SER A 72 -2.95 8.73 -9.72
C SER A 72 -2.71 7.26 -9.44
N ASP A 73 -1.80 6.63 -10.18
CA ASP A 73 -1.46 5.22 -9.98
C ASP A 73 -1.04 4.96 -8.52
N HIS A 74 -1.65 3.94 -7.94
CA HIS A 74 -1.37 3.50 -6.59
C HIS A 74 -1.77 2.04 -6.39
N TRP A 75 -1.23 1.43 -5.33
CA TRP A 75 -1.66 0.13 -4.88
C TRP A 75 -3.02 0.19 -4.20
N TYR A 76 -3.92 -0.71 -4.59
CA TYR A 76 -5.16 -0.98 -3.86
C TYR A 76 -5.50 -2.46 -3.88
N GLU A 77 -6.10 -2.92 -2.76
CA GLU A 77 -6.64 -4.26 -2.68
C GLU A 77 -7.94 -4.32 -3.48
N PHE A 78 -8.03 -5.27 -4.40
CA PHE A 78 -9.14 -5.42 -5.32
C PHE A 78 -9.92 -6.69 -5.00
N LEU A 79 -10.44 -6.80 -3.77
CA LEU A 79 -11.38 -7.85 -3.38
C LEU A 79 -12.81 -7.45 -3.75
N TYR A 80 -13.67 -8.45 -3.98
CA TYR A 80 -15.05 -8.24 -4.38
C TYR A 80 -15.84 -7.46 -3.31
N ASP A 81 -16.41 -6.32 -3.68
CA ASP A 81 -17.18 -5.44 -2.80
C ASP A 81 -18.69 -5.46 -3.05
N GLY A 82 -19.15 -6.34 -3.95
CA GLY A 82 -20.53 -6.40 -4.42
C GLY A 82 -20.76 -5.78 -5.80
N GLN A 83 -19.76 -5.08 -6.36
CA GLN A 83 -19.83 -4.52 -7.71
C GLN A 83 -18.61 -4.90 -8.55
N THR A 84 -17.40 -4.61 -8.07
CA THR A 84 -16.14 -4.98 -8.74
C THR A 84 -15.19 -5.67 -7.75
N GLY A 85 -14.13 -6.28 -8.25
CA GLY A 85 -13.11 -6.94 -7.43
C GLY A 85 -12.97 -8.43 -7.69
N ALA A 86 -12.02 -9.04 -6.97
CA ALA A 86 -11.69 -10.45 -7.06
C ALA A 86 -12.50 -11.28 -6.06
N ASP A 87 -13.14 -12.32 -6.58
CA ASP A 87 -13.66 -13.46 -5.80
C ASP A 87 -12.69 -14.63 -5.97
N ILE A 88 -12.15 -15.12 -4.86
CA ILE A 88 -11.04 -16.07 -4.85
C ILE A 88 -11.54 -17.42 -4.33
N GLY A 89 -11.59 -18.41 -5.23
CA GLY A 89 -12.01 -19.78 -4.96
C GLY A 89 -10.87 -20.76 -5.15
N GLY A 90 -9.94 -20.82 -4.20
CA GLY A 90 -8.73 -21.66 -4.30
C GLY A 90 -7.76 -21.12 -5.35
N ASP A 91 -7.42 -21.96 -6.32
CA ASP A 91 -6.54 -21.65 -7.45
C ASP A 91 -7.27 -20.96 -8.61
N VAL A 92 -8.58 -20.72 -8.48
CA VAL A 92 -9.40 -20.00 -9.46
C VAL A 92 -9.81 -18.64 -8.90
N ILE A 93 -9.50 -17.56 -9.63
CA ILE A 93 -9.90 -16.19 -9.28
C ILE A 93 -10.88 -15.69 -10.34
N THR A 94 -12.04 -15.19 -9.91
CA THR A 94 -12.97 -14.47 -10.79
C THR A 94 -12.87 -12.99 -10.48
N LEU A 95 -12.38 -12.21 -11.45
CA LEU A 95 -12.34 -10.76 -11.39
C LEU A 95 -13.64 -10.20 -11.96
N TYR A 96 -14.30 -9.33 -11.23
CA TYR A 96 -15.49 -8.59 -11.64
C TYR A 96 -15.10 -7.15 -11.95
N PHE A 97 -15.49 -6.69 -13.13
CA PHE A 97 -15.21 -5.34 -13.61
C PHE A 97 -16.50 -4.65 -14.05
N VAL A 98 -16.49 -3.32 -14.03
CA VAL A 98 -17.45 -2.47 -14.70
C VAL A 98 -16.64 -1.47 -15.52
N ASP A 99 -16.94 -1.35 -16.82
CA ASP A 99 -16.28 -0.44 -17.77
C ASP A 99 -16.39 1.01 -17.27
N GLY A 100 -15.25 1.66 -17.04
CA GLY A 100 -15.15 3.01 -16.48
C GLY A 100 -15.22 3.14 -14.94
N GLU A 101 -15.09 2.04 -14.20
CA GLU A 101 -15.16 2.04 -12.72
C GLU A 101 -13.90 1.47 -12.06
N ARG A 102 -13.91 1.30 -10.72
CA ARG A 102 -12.78 0.69 -9.97
C ARG A 102 -12.40 -0.66 -10.58
N GLY A 103 -11.13 -0.80 -10.94
CA GLY A 103 -10.61 -1.97 -11.63
C GLY A 103 -10.50 -1.77 -13.14
N ASP A 104 -10.87 -0.62 -13.68
CA ASP A 104 -10.59 -0.21 -15.05
C ASP A 104 -9.61 0.97 -15.06
N ASP A 105 -8.40 0.75 -15.56
CA ASP A 105 -7.28 1.65 -15.33
C ASP A 105 -7.39 2.98 -16.12
N ASP A 106 -8.26 3.09 -17.12
CA ASP A 106 -8.53 4.38 -17.79
C ASP A 106 -9.72 5.15 -17.20
N LEU A 107 -10.54 4.49 -16.37
CA LEU A 107 -11.77 5.02 -15.77
C LEU A 107 -12.76 5.61 -16.80
N GLU A 108 -12.72 5.16 -18.05
CA GLU A 108 -13.62 5.59 -19.12
C GLU A 108 -14.58 4.47 -19.52
N ALA A 109 -15.88 4.78 -19.63
CA ALA A 109 -16.85 3.84 -20.19
C ALA A 109 -16.73 3.78 -21.73
N ASN A 110 -15.76 3.04 -22.23
CA ASN A 110 -15.39 2.99 -23.65
C ASN A 110 -15.50 1.59 -24.29
N GLY A 111 -16.02 0.62 -23.54
CA GLY A 111 -16.20 -0.78 -23.95
C GLY A 111 -14.92 -1.60 -23.86
N THR A 112 -13.93 -1.10 -23.13
CA THR A 112 -12.64 -1.73 -22.90
C THR A 112 -12.28 -1.61 -21.43
N VAL A 113 -11.95 -2.74 -20.80
CA VAL A 113 -11.40 -2.74 -19.44
C VAL A 113 -9.89 -2.99 -19.50
N ILE A 114 -9.11 -2.08 -18.93
CA ILE A 114 -7.65 -2.20 -18.81
C ILE A 114 -7.29 -2.63 -17.38
N ASP A 115 -6.53 -3.72 -17.23
CA ASP A 115 -6.14 -4.25 -15.93
C ASP A 115 -4.63 -4.44 -15.83
N LEU A 116 -4.08 -3.88 -14.74
CA LEU A 116 -2.80 -4.27 -14.19
C LEU A 116 -2.96 -4.73 -12.73
N GLY A 117 -2.76 -6.02 -12.48
CA GLY A 117 -2.90 -6.58 -11.14
C GLY A 117 -2.31 -7.99 -10.97
N GLY A 118 -2.36 -8.51 -9.76
CA GLY A 118 -1.81 -9.82 -9.46
C GLY A 118 -2.30 -10.46 -8.16
N PRO A 119 -2.29 -11.81 -8.10
CA PRO A 119 -2.66 -12.55 -6.90
C PRO A 119 -1.61 -12.38 -5.80
N GLY A 120 -2.08 -12.04 -4.60
CA GLY A 120 -1.26 -11.88 -3.41
C GLY A 120 -1.36 -13.07 -2.46
N PHE A 121 -0.23 -13.43 -1.88
CA PHE A 121 -0.06 -14.52 -0.91
C PHE A 121 0.37 -13.94 0.43
N PRO A 122 0.11 -14.63 1.56
CA PRO A 122 0.68 -14.22 2.84
C PRO A 122 2.20 -14.17 2.73
N ALA A 123 2.80 -13.01 3.01
CA ALA A 123 4.25 -12.96 3.17
C ALA A 123 4.63 -13.92 4.30
N LYS A 124 5.54 -14.87 4.02
CA LYS A 124 6.01 -15.82 5.02
C LYS A 124 6.45 -15.04 6.26
N SER A 125 5.66 -15.14 7.34
CA SER A 125 6.05 -14.64 8.64
C SER A 125 7.39 -15.29 8.97
N GLY A 126 8.42 -14.50 9.21
CA GLY A 126 9.76 -14.99 9.54
C GLY A 126 9.75 -15.82 10.82
N GLY A 127 9.37 -17.09 10.71
CA GLY A 127 9.63 -18.11 11.70
C GLY A 127 11.11 -18.40 11.69
N SER A 128 11.78 -18.07 12.79
CA SER A 128 13.14 -18.54 13.06
C SER A 128 13.15 -20.08 13.08
N SER A 129 13.60 -20.69 11.99
CA SER A 129 14.14 -22.05 11.99
C SER A 129 15.65 -21.93 11.76
N GLY A 130 16.41 -22.19 12.82
CA GLY A 130 17.87 -22.11 12.83
C GLY A 130 18.53 -23.17 11.95
N GLY A 131 19.68 -22.81 11.37
CA GLY A 131 20.60 -23.73 10.71
C GLY A 131 21.54 -23.03 9.72
N SER A 132 22.74 -22.67 10.20
CA SER A 132 24.05 -22.43 9.52
C SER A 132 24.16 -22.80 8.03
N THR A 133 24.90 -22.11 7.14
CA THR A 133 26.11 -21.28 7.25
C THR A 133 26.42 -20.73 5.84
N GLY A 134 26.97 -19.51 5.70
CA GLY A 134 27.76 -19.15 4.51
C GLY A 134 27.73 -17.68 4.02
N GLY A 135 28.39 -16.77 4.76
CA GLY A 135 29.27 -15.70 4.21
C GLY A 135 28.71 -14.51 3.39
N SER A 136 28.64 -13.34 4.06
CA SER A 136 29.14 -11.98 3.68
C SER A 136 28.87 -11.42 2.26
N THR A 137 28.45 -10.19 1.98
CA THR A 137 28.54 -8.87 2.65
C THR A 137 27.69 -7.90 1.79
N GLY A 138 26.72 -7.15 2.34
CA GLY A 138 26.89 -5.72 2.61
C GLY A 138 25.66 -4.88 2.18
N GLY A 139 25.12 -4.05 3.08
CA GLY A 139 24.20 -2.95 2.74
C GLY A 139 22.85 -2.91 3.44
N SER A 140 22.83 -2.67 4.76
CA SER A 140 21.65 -2.39 5.56
C SER A 140 21.00 -1.02 5.26
N SER A 141 19.68 -0.96 5.09
CA SER A 141 18.89 0.25 5.35
C SER A 141 17.50 -0.10 5.91
N THR A 142 17.49 -0.31 7.23
CA THR A 142 16.32 -0.25 8.10
C THR A 142 15.62 1.12 7.95
N GLY A 143 14.55 1.20 7.14
CA GLY A 143 13.57 2.30 7.19
C GLY A 143 12.40 1.84 8.07
N GLY A 144 12.10 2.40 9.24
CA GLY A 144 11.97 3.82 9.53
C GLY A 144 10.49 4.22 9.64
N GLY A 145 9.65 3.40 10.29
CA GLY A 145 8.21 3.64 10.48
C GLY A 145 7.90 4.26 11.85
N CYS A 146 7.04 5.29 11.89
CA CYS A 146 6.65 6.02 13.10
C CYS A 146 5.74 5.20 14.04
N PHE A 147 6.35 4.33 14.85
CA PHE A 147 5.66 3.44 15.80
C PHE A 147 4.78 4.16 16.84
N ILE A 148 5.15 5.36 17.33
CA ILE A 148 4.37 6.05 18.37
C ILE A 148 3.08 6.65 17.82
N ALA A 149 3.06 7.13 16.57
CA ALA A 149 1.87 7.68 15.94
C ALA A 149 0.84 6.58 15.68
N THR A 150 1.29 5.43 15.19
CA THR A 150 0.44 4.24 15.00
C THR A 150 -0.10 3.71 16.34
N ALA A 151 0.72 3.68 17.40
CA ALA A 151 0.28 3.30 18.74
C ALA A 151 -0.72 4.31 19.37
N ALA A 152 -0.59 5.61 19.06
CA ALA A 152 -1.43 6.66 19.61
C ALA A 152 -2.81 6.78 18.91
N PHE A 153 -2.93 6.39 17.65
CA PHE A 153 -4.14 6.60 16.85
C PHE A 153 -4.83 5.32 16.38
N GLY A 154 -4.22 4.14 16.59
CA GLY A 154 -4.90 2.84 16.42
C GLY A 154 -5.13 2.41 14.96
N SER A 155 -4.87 3.28 14.00
CA SER A 155 -4.80 2.96 12.57
C SER A 155 -3.66 3.75 11.92
N PRO A 156 -2.83 3.13 11.06
CA PRO A 156 -1.78 3.81 10.33
C PRO A 156 -2.28 4.79 9.25
N MET A 157 -3.59 4.85 8.98
CA MET A 157 -4.18 5.62 7.87
C MET A 157 -4.94 6.89 8.29
N GLU A 158 -4.80 7.36 9.53
CA GLU A 158 -5.40 8.63 9.94
C GLU A 158 -4.59 9.83 9.42
N SER A 159 -5.26 10.83 8.85
CA SER A 159 -4.68 12.02 8.19
C SER A 159 -3.61 12.77 9.00
N HIS A 160 -3.63 12.69 10.33
CA HIS A 160 -2.61 13.26 11.21
C HIS A 160 -1.23 12.59 11.12
N VAL A 161 -1.15 11.30 10.78
CA VAL A 161 0.12 10.57 10.61
C VAL A 161 0.84 11.02 9.33
N ARG A 162 0.09 11.38 8.28
CA ARG A 162 0.61 11.91 7.02
C ARG A 162 1.29 13.28 7.20
N ILE A 163 0.74 14.14 8.05
CA ILE A 163 1.29 15.48 8.36
C ILE A 163 2.63 15.38 9.13
N LEU A 164 2.70 14.49 10.13
CA LEU A 164 3.94 14.26 10.89
C LEU A 164 5.06 13.64 10.03
N ARG A 165 4.69 12.83 9.02
CA ARG A 165 5.62 12.22 8.07
C ARG A 165 6.18 13.26 7.10
N GLY A 166 5.34 14.17 6.61
CA GLY A 166 5.78 15.33 5.80
C GLY A 166 6.72 16.27 6.56
N PHE A 167 6.46 16.54 7.85
CA PHE A 167 7.36 17.36 8.66
C PHE A 167 8.72 16.68 8.92
N ARG A 168 8.75 15.35 9.09
CA ARG A 168 9.99 14.58 9.21
C ARG A 168 10.86 14.75 7.96
N ASP A 169 10.25 14.61 6.80
CA ASP A 169 10.98 14.57 5.54
C ASP A 169 11.44 15.98 5.12
N THR A 170 10.69 17.02 5.48
CA THR A 170 11.00 18.42 5.14
C THR A 170 11.85 19.17 6.18
N CYS A 171 11.67 18.94 7.49
CA CYS A 171 12.36 19.70 8.54
C CYS A 171 13.49 18.97 9.28
N LEU A 172 13.49 17.62 9.31
CA LEU A 172 14.41 16.85 10.18
C LEU A 172 15.64 16.31 9.46
N LEU A 173 15.59 16.17 8.13
CA LEU A 173 16.72 15.71 7.30
C LEU A 173 17.76 16.78 6.93
N PRO A 174 17.45 18.11 6.88
CA PRO A 174 18.46 19.14 6.64
C PRO A 174 19.41 19.40 7.83
N CYS A 175 18.99 19.12 9.06
CA CYS A 175 19.77 19.41 10.27
C CYS A 175 20.46 18.14 10.80
N LYS A 176 21.81 18.11 10.87
CA LYS A 176 22.59 16.96 11.40
C LYS A 176 22.17 16.54 12.83
N LEU A 177 21.63 17.46 13.62
CA LEU A 177 21.04 17.19 14.94
C LEU A 177 19.80 16.28 14.88
N GLY A 178 19.01 16.39 13.80
CA GLY A 178 17.77 15.65 13.59
C GLY A 178 18.00 14.14 13.41
N ARG A 179 19.06 13.74 12.69
CA ARG A 179 19.40 12.32 12.52
C ARG A 179 19.78 11.63 13.83
N VAL A 180 20.43 12.35 14.76
CA VAL A 180 20.79 11.80 16.08
C VAL A 180 19.54 11.62 16.94
N ILE A 181 18.61 12.57 16.90
CA ILE A 181 17.32 12.48 17.60
C ILE A 181 16.46 11.34 17.03
N VAL A 182 16.38 11.20 15.71
CA VAL A 182 15.64 10.12 15.03
C VAL A 182 16.23 8.75 15.35
N LYS A 183 17.57 8.65 15.35
CA LYS A 183 18.26 7.39 15.68
C LYS A 183 18.08 7.02 17.16
N THR A 184 18.05 8.01 18.05
CA THR A 184 17.75 7.83 19.47
C THR A 184 16.29 7.41 19.67
N TYR A 185 15.37 8.06 18.95
CA TYR A 185 13.95 7.74 18.93
C TYR A 185 13.71 6.28 18.50
N TYR A 186 14.27 5.82 17.38
CA TYR A 186 14.11 4.43 16.92
C TYR A 186 14.79 3.39 17.82
N ARG A 187 15.77 3.79 18.63
CA ARG A 187 16.47 2.87 19.54
C ARG A 187 15.74 2.65 20.86
N TYR A 188 14.95 3.62 21.32
CA TYR A 188 14.24 3.54 22.60
C TYR A 188 12.70 3.49 22.45
N SER A 189 12.15 3.71 21.26
CA SER A 189 10.69 3.73 21.03
C SER A 189 9.99 2.37 21.08
N PRO A 190 10.57 1.22 20.67
CA PRO A 190 9.85 -0.05 20.73
C PRO A 190 9.35 -0.42 22.14
N PRO A 191 10.18 -0.37 23.21
CA PRO A 191 9.69 -0.68 24.56
C PRO A 191 8.80 0.43 25.16
N LEU A 192 8.93 1.68 24.71
CA LEU A 192 8.05 2.77 25.17
C LEU A 192 6.65 2.69 24.54
N ALA A 193 6.55 2.27 23.27
CA ALA A 193 5.29 2.16 22.54
C ALA A 193 4.37 1.10 23.19
N ASP A 194 4.92 -0.05 23.57
CA ASP A 194 4.18 -1.11 24.27
C ASP A 194 3.70 -0.68 25.67
N PHE A 195 4.41 0.27 26.31
CA PHE A 195 4.04 0.81 27.61
C PHE A 195 2.95 1.89 27.51
N ILE A 196 2.99 2.73 26.47
CA ILE A 196 2.01 3.82 26.23
C ILE A 196 0.64 3.26 25.82
N VAL A 197 0.59 2.16 25.05
CA VAL A 197 -0.66 1.51 24.66
C VAL A 197 -1.49 1.09 25.87
N LYS A 198 -0.84 0.78 27.00
CA LYS A 198 -1.51 0.31 28.23
C LYS A 198 -2.04 1.42 29.15
N HIS A 199 -1.65 2.69 28.96
CA HIS A 199 -2.04 3.79 29.85
C HIS A 199 -2.62 5.01 29.08
N GLY A 200 -3.95 5.19 29.15
CA GLY A 200 -4.68 6.24 28.42
C GLY A 200 -4.30 7.69 28.77
N THR A 201 -3.91 7.97 30.01
CA THR A 201 -3.43 9.30 30.45
C THR A 201 -2.09 9.69 29.80
N LEU A 202 -1.22 8.71 29.56
CA LEU A 202 0.06 8.94 28.89
C LEU A 202 -0.14 9.22 27.39
N LYS A 203 -1.13 8.57 26.77
CA LYS A 203 -1.59 8.85 25.40
C LYS A 203 -2.06 10.30 25.24
N ALA A 204 -2.80 10.81 26.24
CA ALA A 204 -3.27 12.20 26.24
C ALA A 204 -2.12 13.20 26.42
N ALA A 205 -1.17 12.93 27.31
CA ALA A 205 0.02 13.78 27.50
C ALA A 205 0.88 13.85 26.23
N VAL A 206 1.07 12.73 25.54
CA VAL A 206 1.79 12.66 24.26
C VAL A 206 1.07 13.44 23.17
N ARG A 207 -0.27 13.34 23.09
CA ARG A 207 -1.07 14.16 22.15
C ARG A 207 -0.97 15.65 22.45
N ILE A 208 -1.04 16.05 23.71
CA ILE A 208 -0.87 17.45 24.13
C ILE A 208 0.53 17.98 23.79
N GLY A 209 1.57 17.15 23.94
CA GLY A 209 2.94 17.53 23.55
C GLY A 209 3.17 17.59 22.03
N LEU A 210 2.48 16.75 21.25
CA LEU A 210 2.61 16.70 19.80
C LEU A 210 1.77 17.76 19.06
N LEU A 211 0.65 18.19 19.65
CA LEU A 211 -0.23 19.22 19.07
C LEU A 211 0.46 20.55 18.74
N PRO A 212 1.28 21.17 19.61
CA PRO A 212 1.98 22.40 19.26
C PRO A 212 3.00 22.18 18.13
N LEU A 213 3.62 21.00 18.06
CA LEU A 213 4.55 20.65 16.97
C LEU A 213 3.82 20.49 15.64
N VAL A 214 2.64 19.85 15.63
CA VAL A 214 1.78 19.70 14.44
C VAL A 214 1.22 21.06 14.00
N ALA A 215 0.83 21.92 14.94
CA ALA A 215 0.36 23.27 14.63
C ALA A 215 1.46 24.12 13.98
N ILE A 216 2.68 24.10 14.52
CA ILE A 216 3.84 24.79 13.92
C ILE A 216 4.13 24.26 12.51
N SER A 217 4.05 22.94 12.31
CA SER A 217 4.26 22.28 11.02
C SER A 217 3.20 22.65 9.98
N TYR A 218 1.94 22.78 10.39
CA TYR A 218 0.84 23.18 9.53
C TYR A 218 0.96 24.66 9.13
N SER A 219 1.35 25.53 10.06
CA SER A 219 1.59 26.94 9.79
C SER A 219 2.72 27.16 8.78
N THR A 220 3.82 26.41 8.83
CA THR A 220 4.92 26.52 7.87
C THR A 220 4.58 26.01 6.47
N LEU A 221 3.69 25.02 6.35
CA LEU A 221 3.30 24.45 5.06
C LEU A 221 2.20 25.28 4.35
N HIS A 222 1.30 25.92 5.10
CA HIS A 222 0.19 26.69 4.51
C HIS A 222 0.44 28.20 4.40
N PHE A 223 1.17 28.80 5.33
CA PHE A 223 1.59 30.19 5.24
C PHE A 223 3.06 30.22 4.83
N GLY A 224 3.33 30.08 3.53
CA GLY A 224 4.68 30.21 2.99
C GLY A 224 5.31 31.53 3.42
N LEU A 225 6.15 31.48 4.46
CA LEU A 225 6.87 32.62 4.99
C LEU A 225 8.36 32.38 4.79
N VAL A 226 8.85 32.96 3.70
CA VAL A 226 9.96 33.93 3.72
C VAL A 226 10.92 33.74 4.90
N ILE A 227 11.93 32.90 4.75
CA ILE A 227 13.24 33.19 5.37
C ILE A 227 14.29 32.98 4.29
N THR A 228 14.51 34.07 3.54
CA THR A 228 15.80 34.42 2.99
C THR A 228 16.84 34.42 4.11
N PHE A 229 17.90 33.63 3.96
CA PHE A 229 19.26 34.01 4.33
C PHE A 229 20.23 33.32 3.39
#